data_AF-F4G0V4-F1
#
_entry.id   AF-F4G0V4-F1
#
_cell.length_a   1.000
_cell.length_b   1.000
_cell.length_c   1.000
_cell.angle_alpha   90.00
_cell.angle_beta   90.00
_cell.angle_gamma   90.00
#
_symmetry.space_group_name_H-M   'P 1'
#
loop_
_entity.id
_entity.type
_entity.pdbx_description
1 polymer ?
#
loop_
_entity_poly.entity_id
_entity_poly.type
_entity_poly.pdbx_seq_one_letter_code
_entity_poly.pdbx_strand_id
1 'polypeptide(L)'
;MLRPLIAIDLNSRIGNAKIFNFVKYVLKIFGIADVVFIMDDNSIVEFDNSRIFPISDAESVVSLVDNLKALSEEKANLDLRSVIKVKRELGRSVLIVVSDRKIAQSDELIFNYNGKKIKKIIHNLPYRQYS
;
A
#
# COMPACT_ATOMS: atom_id res chain seq x y z
N MET A 1 1.87 18.56 -7.82
CA MET A 1 2.02 17.20 -8.40
C MET A 1 1.51 16.19 -7.37
N LEU A 2 0.64 15.26 -7.74
CA LEU A 2 0.13 14.25 -6.79
C LEU A 2 1.23 13.21 -6.53
N ARG A 3 1.60 12.99 -5.27
CA ARG A 3 2.54 11.94 -4.85
C ARG A 3 1.75 10.84 -4.12
N PRO A 4 1.46 9.70 -4.77
CA PRO A 4 0.74 8.62 -4.12
C PRO A 4 1.60 7.95 -3.06
N LEU A 5 0.94 7.44 -2.02
CA LEU A 5 1.52 6.48 -1.10
C LEU A 5 1.15 5.08 -1.58
N ILE A 6 2.15 4.24 -1.82
CA ILE A 6 1.99 2.83 -2.17
C ILE A 6 2.29 2.03 -0.90
N ALA A 7 1.34 1.24 -0.43
CA ALA A 7 1.55 0.32 0.68
C ALA A 7 1.64 -1.10 0.16
N ILE A 8 2.82 -1.72 0.27
CA ILE A 8 3.06 -3.06 -0.25
C ILE A 8 2.97 -4.06 0.89
N ASP A 9 2.05 -5.00 0.77
CA ASP A 9 1.89 -6.09 1.72
C ASP A 9 2.94 -7.19 1.49
N LEU A 10 3.84 -7.38 2.45
CA LEU A 10 4.92 -8.36 2.35
C LEU A 10 4.40 -9.81 2.43
N ASN A 11 3.21 -10.03 3.01
CA ASN A 11 2.52 -11.32 3.03
C ASN A 11 1.70 -11.61 1.75
N SER A 12 1.70 -10.69 0.78
CA SER A 12 0.93 -10.88 -0.44
C SER A 12 1.56 -11.94 -1.34
N ARG A 13 0.72 -12.72 -2.02
CA ARG A 13 1.16 -13.72 -3.03
C ARG A 13 1.37 -13.09 -4.42
N ILE A 14 1.31 -11.77 -4.53
CA ILE A 14 1.55 -11.07 -5.79
C ILE A 14 3.03 -11.21 -6.16
N GLY A 15 3.31 -11.87 -7.29
CA GLY A 15 4.69 -12.06 -7.76
C GLY A 15 5.38 -10.76 -8.17
N ASN A 16 6.71 -10.74 -8.03
CA ASN A 16 7.56 -9.58 -8.25
C ASN A 16 7.39 -8.93 -9.63
N ALA A 17 7.23 -9.72 -10.70
CA ALA A 17 6.97 -9.18 -12.04
C ALA A 17 5.70 -8.32 -12.11
N LYS A 18 4.68 -8.63 -11.31
CA LYS A 18 3.45 -7.84 -11.24
C LYS A 18 3.64 -6.57 -10.42
N ILE A 19 4.36 -6.66 -9.29
CA ILE A 19 4.74 -5.50 -8.48
C ILE A 19 5.56 -4.53 -9.33
N PHE A 20 6.57 -5.05 -10.04
CA PHE A 20 7.40 -4.30 -10.98
C PHE A 20 6.57 -3.51 -11.99
N ASN A 21 5.71 -4.21 -12.74
CA ASN A 21 4.89 -3.60 -13.78
C ASN A 21 3.92 -2.55 -13.21
N PHE A 22 3.37 -2.82 -12.03
CA PHE A 22 2.49 -1.88 -11.34
C PHE A 22 3.24 -0.61 -10.91
N VAL A 23 4.38 -0.75 -10.23
CA VAL A 23 5.18 0.40 -9.79
C VAL A 23 5.65 1.22 -10.99
N LYS A 24 6.15 0.56 -12.04
CA LYS A 24 6.52 1.22 -13.30
C LYS A 24 5.37 2.02 -13.90
N TYR A 25 4.15 1.47 -13.87
CA TYR A 25 2.95 2.17 -14.33
C TYR A 25 2.62 3.40 -13.46
N VAL A 26 2.70 3.28 -12.13
CA VAL A 26 2.48 4.41 -11.21
C VAL A 26 3.51 5.50 -11.44
N LEU A 27 4.80 5.17 -11.52
CA LEU A 27 5.87 6.13 -11.77
C LEU A 27 5.73 6.81 -13.13
N LYS A 28 5.26 6.10 -14.17
CA LYS A 28 4.97 6.70 -15.48
C LYS A 28 3.88 7.78 -15.41
N ILE A 29 2.90 7.64 -14.53
CA ILE A 29 1.78 8.59 -14.39
C ILE A 29 2.14 9.75 -13.46
N PHE A 30 2.74 9.44 -12.31
CA PHE A 30 2.94 10.42 -11.23
C PHE A 30 4.37 10.97 -11.16
N GLY A 31 5.34 10.38 -11.87
CA GLY A 31 6.76 10.72 -11.83
C GLY A 31 7.48 10.29 -10.55
N ILE A 32 6.80 10.30 -9.40
CA ILE A 32 7.32 9.97 -8.08
C ILE A 32 6.25 9.29 -7.23
N ALA A 33 6.67 8.41 -6.32
CA ALA A 33 5.81 7.82 -5.31
C ALA A 33 6.56 7.59 -3.99
N ASP A 34 5.81 7.46 -2.91
CA ASP A 34 6.29 6.96 -1.63
C ASP A 34 5.88 5.50 -1.46
N VAL A 35 6.75 4.66 -0.91
CA VAL A 35 6.45 3.28 -0.54
C VAL A 35 6.52 3.12 0.97
N VAL A 36 5.57 2.35 1.51
CA VAL A 36 5.65 1.75 2.85
C VAL A 36 5.47 0.24 2.69
N PHE A 37 6.12 -0.55 3.53
CA PHE A 37 5.98 -2.00 3.53
C PHE A 37 5.19 -2.44 4.75
N ILE A 38 4.13 -3.21 4.53
CA ILE A 38 3.30 -3.77 5.59
C ILE A 38 3.85 -5.14 5.94
N MET A 39 4.30 -5.30 7.17
CA MET A 39 4.97 -6.51 7.67
C MET A 39 3.96 -7.46 8.33
N ASP A 40 2.99 -6.90 9.03
CA ASP A 40 1.91 -7.58 9.71
C ASP A 40 0.70 -6.63 9.88
N ASP A 41 -0.41 -7.13 10.41
CA ASP A 41 -1.60 -6.35 10.73
C ASP A 41 -1.23 -5.20 11.66
N ASN A 42 -1.50 -3.97 11.22
CA ASN A 42 -1.17 -2.75 11.95
C ASN A 42 0.35 -2.51 12.17
N SER A 43 1.23 -3.20 11.46
CA SER A 43 2.69 -3.00 11.51
C SER A 43 3.29 -2.70 10.14
N ILE A 44 4.17 -1.71 10.09
CA ILE A 44 4.92 -1.35 8.88
C ILE A 44 6.42 -1.39 9.18
N VAL A 45 7.21 -1.70 8.16
CA VAL A 45 8.67 -1.72 8.28
C VAL A 45 9.20 -0.32 8.58
N GLU A 46 10.14 -0.26 9.52
CA GLU A 46 10.86 0.95 9.90
C GLU A 46 12.37 0.70 9.79
N PHE A 47 13.09 1.60 9.11
CA PHE A 47 14.54 1.55 8.92
C PHE A 47 15.13 2.92 9.24
N ASP A 48 16.09 2.99 10.15
CA ASP A 48 16.70 4.25 10.62
C ASP A 48 15.69 5.34 11.01
N ASN A 49 14.62 4.95 11.73
CA ASN A 49 13.48 5.81 12.10
C ASN A 49 12.63 6.32 10.91
N SER A 50 12.92 5.89 9.69
CA SER A 50 12.09 6.15 8.52
C SER A 50 11.17 4.97 8.24
N ARG A 51 9.87 5.28 8.11
CA ARG A 51 8.83 4.32 7.69
C ARG A 51 8.56 4.40 6.19
N ILE A 52 9.14 5.38 5.50
CA ILE A 52 8.78 5.79 4.15
C ILE A 52 10.00 5.73 3.26
N PHE A 53 9.83 5.09 2.11
CA PHE A 53 10.87 4.90 1.12
C PHE A 53 10.45 5.67 -0.15
N PRO A 54 11.05 6.84 -0.42
CA PRO A 54 10.91 7.52 -1.71
C PRO A 54 11.43 6.61 -2.82
N ILE A 55 10.66 6.45 -3.91
CA ILE A 55 11.08 5.57 -5.01
C ILE A 55 11.14 6.33 -6.34
N SER A 56 12.18 6.00 -7.12
CA SER A 56 12.44 6.53 -8.47
C SER A 56 12.36 5.47 -9.56
N ASP A 57 12.44 4.18 -9.20
CA ASP A 57 12.48 3.06 -10.13
C ASP A 57 11.78 1.83 -9.52
N ALA A 58 11.36 0.90 -10.39
CA ALA A 58 10.58 -0.26 -9.99
C ALA A 58 11.47 -1.42 -9.52
N GLU A 59 12.69 -1.49 -10.02
CA GLU A 59 13.72 -2.48 -9.69
C GLU A 59 14.07 -2.44 -8.20
N SER A 60 14.33 -1.24 -7.66
CA SER A 60 14.63 -1.04 -6.24
C SER A 60 13.47 -1.50 -5.34
N VAL A 61 12.22 -1.26 -5.76
CA VAL A 61 11.05 -1.70 -4.98
C VAL A 61 10.97 -3.21 -4.92
N VAL A 62 11.17 -3.90 -6.04
CA VAL A 62 11.16 -5.37 -6.07
C VAL A 62 12.28 -5.94 -5.20
N SER A 63 13.47 -5.36 -5.28
CA SER A 63 14.60 -5.79 -4.44
C SER A 63 14.28 -5.62 -2.94
N LEU A 64 13.69 -4.49 -2.55
CA LEU A 64 13.24 -4.27 -1.17
C LEU A 64 12.16 -5.27 -0.76
N VAL A 65 11.17 -5.57 -1.60
CA VAL A 65 10.15 -6.58 -1.31
C VAL A 65 10.80 -7.95 -1.03
N ASP A 66 11.75 -8.38 -1.86
CA ASP A 66 12.40 -9.68 -1.67
C ASP A 66 13.24 -9.74 -0.39
N ASN A 67 13.96 -8.67 -0.07
CA ASN A 67 14.76 -8.59 1.14
C ASN A 67 13.89 -8.54 2.41
N LEU A 68 12.74 -7.87 2.34
CA LEU A 68 11.88 -7.63 3.51
C LEU A 68 10.83 -8.73 3.73
N LYS A 69 10.53 -9.58 2.74
CA LYS A 69 9.57 -10.70 2.87
C LYS A 69 9.85 -11.60 4.08
N ALA A 70 11.13 -11.80 4.40
CA ALA A 70 11.55 -12.63 5.54
C ALA A 70 11.10 -12.06 6.91
N LEU A 71 10.73 -10.77 6.98
CA LEU A 71 10.26 -10.13 8.20
C LEU A 71 8.75 -10.29 8.42
N SER A 72 8.01 -10.81 7.44
CA SER A 72 6.55 -10.87 7.50
C SER A 72 6.01 -12.03 8.34
N GLU A 73 4.93 -11.78 9.07
CA GLU A 73 4.18 -12.81 9.83
C GLU A 73 2.86 -13.12 9.12
N GLU A 74 2.55 -14.42 8.90
CA GLU A 74 1.32 -14.80 8.20
C GLU A 74 0.06 -14.53 9.04
N LYS A 75 -0.77 -13.58 8.59
CA LYS A 75 -2.12 -13.32 9.14
C LYS A 75 -3.19 -13.19 8.07
N ALA A 76 -4.42 -13.52 8.45
CA ALA A 76 -5.54 -13.70 7.51
C ALA A 76 -6.13 -12.39 6.95
N ASN A 77 -6.13 -11.28 7.70
CA ASN A 77 -6.83 -10.04 7.32
C ASN A 77 -5.93 -8.83 7.44
N LEU A 78 -5.82 -8.03 6.39
CA LEU A 78 -4.95 -6.86 6.38
C LEU A 78 -5.61 -5.65 7.07
N ASP A 79 -5.04 -5.23 8.20
CA ASP A 79 -5.38 -3.98 8.91
C ASP A 79 -4.47 -2.84 8.46
N LEU A 80 -5.08 -1.76 7.97
CA LEU A 80 -4.39 -0.60 7.39
C LEU A 80 -4.26 0.60 8.33
N ARG A 81 -4.64 0.50 9.61
CA ARG A 81 -4.59 1.64 10.55
C ARG A 81 -3.24 2.37 10.58
N SER A 82 -2.14 1.64 10.68
CA SER A 82 -0.77 2.22 10.63
C SER A 82 -0.45 2.89 9.29
N VAL A 83 -0.87 2.31 8.17
CA VAL A 83 -0.67 2.90 6.84
C VAL A 83 -1.48 4.18 6.66
N ILE A 84 -2.72 4.19 7.14
CA ILE A 84 -3.61 5.36 7.12
C ILE A 84 -3.00 6.49 7.96
N LYS A 85 -2.45 6.17 9.15
CA LYS A 85 -1.76 7.14 9.98
C LYS A 85 -0.60 7.79 9.22
N VAL A 86 0.26 6.99 8.56
CA VAL A 86 1.36 7.51 7.74
C VAL A 86 0.84 8.36 6.57
N LYS A 87 -0.22 7.93 5.89
CA LYS A 87 -0.83 8.71 4.79
C LYS A 87 -1.23 10.12 5.25
N ARG A 88 -1.87 10.20 6.43
CA ARG A 88 -2.31 11.47 7.04
C ARG A 88 -1.12 12.33 7.46
N GLU A 89 -0.13 11.74 8.12
CA GLU A 89 1.11 12.42 8.54
C GLU A 89 1.84 13.08 7.35
N LEU A 90 1.84 12.42 6.19
CA LEU A 90 2.45 12.91 4.96
C LEU A 90 1.58 13.84 4.12
N GLY A 91 0.32 14.04 4.51
CA GLY A 91 -0.65 14.80 3.72
C GLY A 91 -0.89 14.20 2.32
N ARG A 92 -0.77 12.87 2.15
CA ARG A 92 -1.01 12.23 0.84
C ARG A 92 -2.50 12.05 0.61
N SER A 93 -2.98 12.43 -0.57
CA SER A 93 -4.40 12.27 -0.93
C SER A 93 -4.73 10.84 -1.38
N VAL A 94 -3.79 10.17 -2.06
CA VAL A 94 -3.98 8.84 -2.67
C VAL A 94 -3.18 7.78 -1.92
N LEU A 95 -3.87 6.72 -1.47
CA LEU A 95 -3.25 5.47 -1.01
C LEU A 95 -3.59 4.33 -1.97
N ILE A 96 -2.55 3.66 -2.46
CA ILE A 96 -2.68 2.44 -3.25
C ILE A 96 -2.06 1.28 -2.46
N VAL A 97 -2.88 0.31 -2.08
CA VAL A 97 -2.44 -0.90 -1.40
C VAL A 97 -2.18 -1.97 -2.44
N VAL A 98 -1.04 -2.65 -2.34
CA VAL A 98 -0.68 -3.80 -3.18
C VAL A 98 -0.83 -5.04 -2.31
N SER A 99 -2.00 -5.70 -2.39
CA SER A 99 -2.29 -6.92 -1.64
C SER A 99 -3.41 -7.73 -2.29
N ASP A 100 -3.28 -9.06 -2.24
CA ASP A 100 -4.34 -10.01 -2.54
C ASP A 100 -5.10 -10.49 -1.29
N ARG A 101 -4.69 -10.05 -0.09
CA ARG A 101 -5.42 -10.29 1.17
C ARG A 101 -6.67 -9.42 1.25
N LYS A 102 -7.63 -9.86 2.06
CA LYS A 102 -8.83 -9.07 2.35
C LYS A 102 -8.44 -7.88 3.23
N ILE A 103 -8.78 -6.69 2.78
CA ILE A 103 -8.53 -5.44 3.50
C ILE A 103 -9.74 -5.16 4.39
N ALA A 104 -9.49 -4.89 5.67
CA ALA A 104 -10.53 -4.45 6.60
C ALA A 104 -11.14 -3.12 6.12
N GLN A 105 -12.43 -2.90 6.41
CA GLN A 105 -13.12 -1.68 5.99
C GLN A 105 -12.41 -0.43 6.53
N SER A 106 -12.35 0.62 5.70
CA SER A 106 -11.79 1.92 6.03
C SER A 106 -12.67 3.02 5.46
N ASP A 107 -12.77 4.14 6.17
CA ASP A 107 -13.51 5.34 5.76
C ASP A 107 -12.74 6.20 4.74
N GLU A 108 -11.53 5.78 4.36
CA GLU A 108 -10.68 6.54 3.45
C GLU A 108 -10.77 6.08 2.00
N LEU A 109 -10.43 6.99 1.07
CA LEU A 109 -10.24 6.65 -0.33
C LEU A 109 -8.99 5.79 -0.50
N ILE A 110 -9.20 4.48 -0.61
CA ILE A 110 -8.13 3.50 -0.80
C ILE A 110 -8.33 2.78 -2.13
N PHE A 111 -7.25 2.63 -2.90
CA PHE A 111 -7.22 1.77 -4.07
C PHE A 111 -6.47 0.50 -3.73
N ASN A 112 -7.00 -0.66 -4.11
CA ASN A 112 -6.29 -1.94 -3.95
C ASN A 112 -5.90 -2.50 -5.32
N TYR A 113 -4.62 -2.81 -5.49
CA TYR A 113 -4.09 -3.59 -6.59
C TYR A 113 -3.81 -5.03 -6.13
N ASN A 114 -4.62 -5.97 -6.63
CA ASN A 114 -4.53 -7.38 -6.22
C ASN A 114 -3.67 -8.26 -7.17
N GLY A 115 -2.75 -7.64 -7.92
CA GLY A 115 -1.94 -8.35 -8.93
C GLY A 115 -2.67 -8.65 -10.24
N LYS A 116 -3.89 -8.14 -10.43
CA LYS A 116 -4.62 -8.21 -11.71
C LYS A 116 -5.20 -6.85 -12.11
N LYS A 117 -5.90 -6.19 -11.18
CA LYS A 117 -6.52 -4.89 -11.43
C LYS A 117 -6.55 -4.02 -10.18
N ILE A 118 -6.67 -2.71 -10.41
CA ILE A 118 -6.93 -1.74 -9.35
C ILE A 118 -8.44 -1.70 -9.10
N LYS A 119 -8.86 -1.80 -7.84
CA LYS A 119 -10.24 -1.59 -7.40
C LYS A 119 -10.25 -0.48 -6.36
N LYS A 120 -11.23 0.43 -6.45
CA LYS A 120 -11.53 1.32 -5.33
C LYS A 120 -12.14 0.49 -4.21
N ILE A 121 -11.60 0.59 -3.00
CA ILE A 121 -12.26 0.10 -1.80
C ILE A 121 -13.26 1.19 -1.43
N ILE A 122 -14.54 0.90 -1.64
CA ILE A 122 -15.64 1.81 -1.34
C ILE A 122 -16.26 1.35 -0.02
N HIS A 123 -16.39 2.27 0.92
CA HIS A 123 -17.28 2.10 2.06
C HIS A 123 -18.72 2.37 1.59
N ASN A 124 -19.65 1.45 1.84
CA ASN A 124 -21.07 1.78 1.89
C ASN A 124 -21.29 2.42 3.25
N LEU A 125 -21.26 3.75 3.33
CA LEU A 125 -21.76 4.41 4.53
C LEU A 125 -23.23 3.96 4.69
N PRO A 126 -23.68 3.49 5.87
CA PRO A 126 -25.10 3.45 6.11
C PRO A 126 -25.59 4.88 5.91
N TYR A 127 -26.52 5.07 4.98
CA TYR A 127 -27.23 6.33 4.79
C TYR A 127 -27.71 6.77 6.17
N ARG A 128 -27.04 7.76 6.79
CA ARG A 128 -27.64 8.47 7.91
C ARG A 128 -28.81 9.22 7.31
N GLN A 129 -30.00 8.65 7.46
CA GLN A 129 -31.24 9.40 7.37
C GLN A 129 -31.17 10.44 8.47
N TYR A 130 -30.71 11.65 8.13
CA TYR A 130 -30.96 12.80 8.99
C TYR A 130 -32.47 13.04 8.92
N SER A 131 -33.15 12.66 10.00
CA SER A 131 -34.53 13.00 10.29
C SER A 131 -34.57 14.35 10.98
#